data_AF-A0A2N1U3T5-F1
#
_entry.id   AF-A0A2N1U3T5-F1
#
_cell.length_a   1.000
_cell.length_b   1.000
_cell.length_c   1.000
_cell.angle_alpha   90.00
_cell.angle_beta   90.00
_cell.angle_gamma   90.00
#
_symmetry.space_group_name_H-M   'P 1'
#
loop_
_entity.id
_entity.type
_entity.pdbx_description
1 polymer ?
#
loop_
_entity_poly.entity_id
_entity_poly.type
_entity_poly.pdbx_seq_one_letter_code
_entity_poly.pdbx_strand_id
1 'polypeptide(L)'
;MRYLGSMIVLLAFLLVPVLSGAADFSAYSELDVAGSFLNSLFEHFETKQLAFNVSKPFELGVLKRFPVEIGFLMCEPERTPDLIEELESIFESDTSVRVSSMAIFSSADVRQDGKIVVKVVMYADIFCSPAADEAKRFFPNDELREILKKARFEPGVQSQQNIDEISIWLTSLRVISEKNSKWAFELAGYARDDETLRTATDEISASSGLSDFVFPTTSQTTYAKLPFLKFDGRASFIK
;
A
#
# COMPACT_ATOMS: atom_id res chain seq x y z
N MET A 1 23.29 -7.11 -31.08
CA MET A 1 23.43 -5.77 -30.48
C MET A 1 22.07 -5.44 -29.86
N ARG A 2 21.71 -5.86 -28.64
CA ARG A 2 22.22 -5.53 -27.29
C ARG A 2 22.36 -4.02 -27.07
N TYR A 3 21.71 -3.54 -26.00
CA TYR A 3 21.55 -2.15 -25.52
C TYR A 3 20.41 -1.32 -26.12
N LEU A 4 19.14 -1.72 -25.87
CA LEU A 4 18.01 -0.78 -25.91
C LEU A 4 16.94 -1.04 -24.83
N GLY A 5 17.02 -2.15 -24.09
CA GLY A 5 16.06 -2.52 -23.04
C GLY A 5 16.29 -1.90 -21.66
N SER A 6 17.44 -1.25 -21.44
CA SER A 6 17.82 -0.74 -20.11
C SER A 6 17.50 0.74 -19.88
N MET A 7 17.01 1.46 -20.91
CA MET A 7 16.80 2.92 -20.81
C MET A 7 15.36 3.34 -20.47
N ILE A 8 14.40 2.41 -20.48
CA ILE A 8 13.00 2.70 -20.13
C ILE A 8 12.70 2.36 -18.66
N VAL A 9 13.49 1.50 -18.02
CA VAL A 9 13.36 1.17 -16.59
C VAL A 9 13.75 2.34 -15.68
N LEU A 10 14.54 3.31 -16.16
CA LEU A 10 14.92 4.48 -15.37
C LEU A 10 13.85 5.59 -15.35
N LEU A 11 12.90 5.62 -16.29
CA LEU A 11 11.92 6.70 -16.41
C LEU A 11 10.64 6.49 -15.58
N ALA A 12 10.37 5.27 -15.13
CA ALA A 12 9.29 4.99 -14.16
C ALA A 12 9.67 5.33 -12.70
N PHE A 13 10.95 5.68 -12.44
CA PHE A 13 11.42 6.16 -11.13
C PHE A 13 11.08 7.64 -10.85
N LEU A 14 10.57 8.40 -11.82
CA LEU A 14 10.48 9.87 -11.76
C LEU A 14 9.12 10.46 -11.35
N LEU A 15 8.13 9.66 -10.96
CA LEU A 15 6.79 10.16 -10.61
C LEU A 15 6.34 9.85 -9.17
N VAL A 16 7.23 9.34 -8.32
CA VAL A 16 7.06 9.51 -6.87
C VAL A 16 7.75 10.83 -6.52
N PRO A 17 7.13 11.75 -5.77
CA PRO A 17 7.86 12.86 -5.20
C PRO A 17 8.87 12.26 -4.21
N VAL A 18 10.08 11.98 -4.68
CA VAL A 18 11.22 11.75 -3.81
C VAL A 18 11.29 12.99 -2.93
N LEU A 19 10.98 12.83 -1.64
CA LEU A 19 11.23 13.84 -0.64
C LEU A 19 12.70 14.25 -0.79
N SER A 20 12.91 15.39 -1.44
CA SER A 20 14.21 16.00 -1.68
C SER A 20 14.67 16.60 -0.35
N GLY A 21 15.12 15.69 0.51
CA GLY A 21 15.45 16.00 1.89
C GLY A 21 15.55 14.76 2.78
N ALA A 22 15.84 13.58 2.22
CA ALA A 22 16.19 12.40 2.99
C ALA A 22 17.35 12.75 3.93
N ALA A 23 17.04 12.97 5.20
CA ALA A 23 18.05 13.04 6.22
C ALA A 23 18.64 11.63 6.35
N ASP A 24 19.96 11.56 6.39
CA ASP A 24 20.66 10.31 6.64
C ASP A 24 20.14 9.73 7.96
N PHE A 25 19.70 8.47 7.93
CA PHE A 25 19.12 7.79 9.10
C PHE A 25 20.09 7.83 10.29
N SER A 26 21.40 7.76 10.01
CA SER A 26 22.45 7.85 11.02
C SER A 26 22.59 9.23 11.69
N ALA A 27 21.87 10.24 11.21
CA ALA A 27 21.88 11.57 11.83
C ALA A 27 21.02 11.63 13.11
N TYR A 28 20.17 10.62 13.35
CA TYR A 28 19.24 10.58 14.48
C TYR A 28 19.34 9.21 15.18
N SER A 29 20.15 9.14 16.25
CA SER A 29 20.29 7.91 17.05
C SER A 29 18.96 7.44 17.65
N GLU A 30 17.98 8.33 17.79
CA GLU A 30 16.64 7.98 18.27
C GLU A 30 15.87 7.09 17.27
N LEU A 31 16.29 7.03 16.01
CA LEU A 31 15.66 6.19 15.00
C LEU A 31 16.21 4.76 14.98
N ASP A 32 17.37 4.49 15.59
CA ASP A 32 18.04 3.19 15.55
C ASP A 32 17.12 2.03 15.96
N VAL A 33 16.30 2.25 17.00
CA VAL A 33 15.29 1.29 17.48
C VAL A 33 14.27 0.98 16.37
N ALA A 34 13.69 2.01 15.76
CA ALA A 34 12.72 1.86 14.68
C ALA A 34 13.34 1.20 13.44
N GLY A 35 14.59 1.54 13.08
CA GLY A 35 15.29 0.94 11.94
C GLY A 35 15.59 -0.54 12.15
N SER A 36 16.08 -0.92 13.35
CA SER A 36 16.32 -2.32 13.69
C SER A 36 15.02 -3.13 13.64
N PHE A 37 13.94 -2.58 14.19
CA PHE A 37 12.62 -3.20 14.15
C PHE A 37 12.11 -3.37 12.72
N LEU A 38 12.19 -2.32 11.89
CA LEU A 38 11.76 -2.36 10.49
C LEU A 38 12.52 -3.39 9.66
N ASN A 39 13.83 -3.51 9.86
CA ASN A 39 14.63 -4.53 9.18
C ASN A 39 14.15 -5.95 9.57
N SER A 40 13.96 -6.21 10.86
CA SER A 40 13.44 -7.50 11.34
C SER A 40 12.04 -7.79 10.79
N LEU A 41 11.16 -6.78 10.76
CA LEU A 41 9.81 -6.89 10.22
C LEU A 41 9.84 -7.24 8.72
N PHE A 42 10.66 -6.54 7.94
CA PHE A 42 10.75 -6.77 6.50
C PHE A 42 11.34 -8.13 6.15
N GLU A 43 12.28 -8.65 6.95
CA GLU A 43 12.76 -10.03 6.85
C GLU A 43 11.64 -11.03 7.18
N HIS A 44 10.87 -10.80 8.24
CA HIS A 44 9.76 -11.68 8.64
C HIS A 44 8.68 -11.82 7.56
N PHE A 45 8.39 -10.74 6.82
CA PHE A 45 7.40 -10.72 5.73
C PHE A 45 8.00 -11.02 4.34
N GLU A 46 9.25 -11.50 4.26
CA GLU A 46 9.97 -11.77 3.00
C GLU A 46 9.95 -10.58 2.02
N THR A 47 9.97 -9.35 2.54
CA THR A 47 9.92 -8.16 1.70
C THR A 47 11.33 -7.72 1.31
N LYS A 48 11.45 -7.02 0.18
CA LYS A 48 12.69 -6.38 -0.22
C LYS A 48 12.53 -4.87 -0.13
N GLN A 49 13.16 -4.25 0.87
CA GLN A 49 13.19 -2.80 1.00
C GLN A 49 13.88 -2.17 -0.22
N LEU A 50 13.25 -1.13 -0.77
CA LEU A 50 13.74 -0.32 -1.88
C LEU A 50 14.16 1.06 -1.42
N ALA A 51 13.41 1.65 -0.50
CA ALA A 51 13.62 3.01 -0.02
C ALA A 51 13.15 3.14 1.42
N PHE A 52 13.88 3.94 2.19
CA PHE A 52 13.46 4.41 3.50
C PHE A 52 13.95 5.84 3.65
N ASN A 53 13.05 6.79 3.43
CA ASN A 53 13.38 8.21 3.40
C ASN A 53 12.83 8.87 4.66
N VAL A 54 13.70 9.54 5.42
CA VAL A 54 13.33 10.26 6.63
C VAL A 54 13.36 11.76 6.37
N SER A 55 12.27 12.45 6.67
CA SER A 55 12.23 13.92 6.63
C SER A 55 12.75 14.52 7.93
N LYS A 56 13.11 15.80 7.90
CA LYS A 56 13.46 16.55 9.11
C LYS A 56 12.34 16.43 10.17
N PRO A 57 12.68 16.26 11.45
CA PRO A 57 11.68 16.11 12.49
C PRO A 57 10.85 17.38 12.64
N PHE A 58 9.58 17.18 12.98
CA PHE A 58 8.73 18.20 13.55
C PHE A 58 8.80 18.11 15.08
N GLU A 59 9.13 19.22 15.72
CA GLU A 59 9.27 19.32 17.18
C GLU A 59 8.20 20.26 17.74
N LEU A 60 7.38 19.75 18.66
CA LEU A 60 6.37 20.52 19.38
C LEU A 60 6.44 20.18 20.87
N GLY A 61 7.21 20.96 21.62
CA GLY A 61 7.47 20.68 23.04
C GLY A 61 8.29 19.41 23.21
N VAL A 62 7.72 18.40 23.88
CA VAL A 62 8.36 17.07 24.08
C VAL A 62 8.05 16.08 22.96
N LEU A 63 7.14 16.42 22.03
CA LEU A 63 6.81 15.57 20.90
C LEU A 63 7.84 15.77 19.78
N LYS A 64 8.56 14.70 19.45
CA LYS A 64 9.43 14.63 18.26
C LYS A 64 8.82 13.64 17.27
N ARG A 65 8.50 14.13 16.07
CA ARG A 65 7.85 13.34 15.02
C ARG A 65 8.69 13.37 13.74
N PHE A 66 9.02 12.20 13.22
CA PHE A 66 9.75 12.04 11.97
C PHE A 66 8.80 11.49 10.89
N PRO A 67 8.43 12.28 9.89
CA PRO A 67 7.73 11.77 8.71
C PRO A 67 8.67 10.87 7.91
N VAL A 68 8.21 9.66 7.59
CA VAL A 68 8.98 8.67 6.84
C VAL A 68 8.19 8.14 5.65
N GLU A 69 8.90 7.87 4.57
CA GLU A 69 8.42 7.11 3.41
C GLU A 69 9.15 5.77 3.37
N ILE A 70 8.39 4.70 3.29
CA ILE A 70 8.88 3.33 3.27
C ILE A 70 8.45 2.68 1.96
N GLY A 71 9.40 2.31 1.11
CA GLY A 71 9.16 1.62 -0.15
C GLY A 71 9.74 0.21 -0.10
N PHE A 72 8.94 -0.81 -0.43
CA PHE A 72 9.38 -2.21 -0.48
C PHE A 72 8.65 -3.01 -1.56
N LEU A 73 9.22 -4.16 -1.90
CA LEU A 73 8.60 -5.17 -2.76
C LEU A 73 8.12 -6.34 -1.93
N MET A 74 6.98 -6.91 -2.28
CA MET A 74 6.45 -8.13 -1.65
C MET A 74 5.72 -9.00 -2.69
N CYS A 75 5.53 -10.28 -2.37
CA CYS A 75 4.85 -11.26 -3.25
C CYS A 75 3.49 -11.73 -2.70
N GLU A 76 3.11 -11.31 -1.49
CA GLU A 76 1.90 -11.74 -0.77
C GLU A 76 1.11 -10.51 -0.30
N PRO A 77 0.58 -9.68 -1.22
CA PRO A 77 -0.10 -8.42 -0.88
C PRO A 77 -1.22 -8.58 0.16
N GLU A 78 -1.86 -9.74 0.25
CA GLU A 78 -2.87 -10.09 1.25
C GLU A 78 -2.37 -10.02 2.70
N ARG A 79 -1.05 -10.13 2.92
CA ARG A 79 -0.40 -9.99 4.24
C ARG A 79 -0.06 -8.55 4.61
N THR A 80 -0.32 -7.59 3.73
CA THR A 80 -0.03 -6.17 4.01
C THR A 80 -0.74 -5.65 5.28
N PRO A 81 -2.02 -6.00 5.57
CA PRO A 81 -2.65 -5.61 6.83
C PRO A 81 -1.90 -6.13 8.05
N ASP A 82 -1.45 -7.39 8.04
CA ASP A 82 -0.70 -7.99 9.16
C ASP A 82 0.65 -7.29 9.37
N LEU A 83 1.34 -6.94 8.29
CA LEU A 83 2.58 -6.16 8.34
C LEU A 83 2.34 -4.79 8.98
N ILE A 84 1.25 -4.10 8.63
CA ILE A 84 0.91 -2.80 9.22
C ILE A 84 0.54 -2.95 10.69
N GLU A 85 -0.23 -3.97 11.07
CA GLU A 85 -0.56 -4.23 12.47
C GLU A 85 0.67 -4.46 13.33
N GLU A 86 1.63 -5.25 12.84
CA GLU A 86 2.91 -5.47 13.52
C GLU A 86 3.76 -4.20 13.54
N LEU A 87 3.79 -3.44 12.44
CA LEU A 87 4.46 -2.14 12.38
C LEU A 87 3.93 -1.15 13.41
N GLU A 88 2.61 -1.01 13.54
CA GLU A 88 1.99 -0.10 14.50
C GLU A 88 2.01 -0.64 15.95
N SER A 89 2.40 -1.91 16.13
CA SER A 89 2.57 -2.52 17.44
C SER A 89 3.88 -2.13 18.14
N ILE A 90 4.85 -1.57 17.41
CA ILE A 90 6.11 -1.12 17.99
C ILE A 90 5.86 -0.06 19.05
N PHE A 91 6.30 -0.38 20.27
CA PHE A 91 6.40 0.56 21.37
C PHE A 91 7.61 0.19 22.23
N GLU A 92 8.77 0.71 21.85
CA GLU A 92 10.03 0.45 22.54
C GLU A 92 10.78 1.76 22.72
N SER A 93 11.29 2.00 23.93
CA SER A 93 12.07 3.21 24.23
C SER A 93 11.37 4.51 23.78
N ASP A 94 10.08 4.63 24.12
CA ASP A 94 9.22 5.77 23.73
C ASP A 94 9.08 5.98 22.21
N THR A 95 9.40 4.96 21.41
CA THR A 95 9.30 4.98 19.95
C THR A 95 8.07 4.26 19.46
N SER A 96 7.25 4.92 18.65
CA SER A 96 6.10 4.31 17.97
C SER A 96 6.03 4.70 16.50
N VAL A 97 5.39 3.87 15.68
CA VAL A 97 5.20 4.12 14.24
C VAL A 97 3.72 4.14 13.92
N ARG A 98 3.25 5.13 13.14
CA ARG A 98 1.86 5.22 12.70
C ARG A 98 1.77 5.43 11.20
N VAL A 99 1.01 4.58 10.52
CA VAL A 99 0.84 4.67 9.07
C VAL A 99 -0.28 5.67 8.76
N SER A 100 0.01 6.65 7.91
CA SER A 100 -0.94 7.69 7.50
C SER A 100 -1.51 7.46 6.10
N SER A 101 -0.77 6.78 5.25
CA SER A 101 -1.23 6.38 3.92
C SER A 101 -0.38 5.27 3.33
N MET A 102 -0.93 4.58 2.34
CA MET A 102 -0.25 3.52 1.61
C MET A 102 -0.69 3.52 0.15
N ALA A 103 0.20 3.08 -0.73
CA ALA A 103 -0.12 2.70 -2.08
C ALA A 103 0.53 1.34 -2.42
N ILE A 104 -0.26 0.42 -2.97
CA ILE A 104 0.20 -0.85 -3.53
C ILE A 104 0.03 -0.77 -5.04
N PHE A 105 1.06 -1.15 -5.78
CA PHE A 105 1.09 -1.17 -7.23
C PHE A 105 1.47 -2.56 -7.71
N SER A 106 0.66 -3.12 -8.61
CA SER A 106 1.07 -4.29 -9.37
C SER A 106 2.33 -3.98 -10.19
N SER A 107 3.22 -4.97 -10.30
CA SER A 107 4.37 -4.89 -11.21
C SER A 107 4.28 -5.99 -12.26
N ALA A 108 5.02 -5.82 -13.36
CA ALA A 108 5.19 -6.88 -14.36
C ALA A 108 6.14 -8.01 -13.89
N ASP A 109 6.80 -7.83 -12.75
CA ASP A 109 7.78 -8.78 -12.24
C ASP A 109 7.10 -9.94 -11.54
N VAL A 110 7.63 -11.14 -11.76
CA VAL A 110 7.12 -12.39 -11.19
C VAL A 110 8.30 -13.14 -10.58
N ARG A 111 8.12 -13.64 -9.35
CA ARG A 111 9.11 -14.48 -8.66
C ARG A 111 9.22 -15.84 -9.35
N GLN A 112 10.30 -16.59 -9.10
CA GLN A 112 10.52 -17.91 -9.73
C GLN A 112 9.40 -18.92 -9.46
N ASP A 113 8.64 -18.76 -8.37
CA ASP A 113 7.50 -19.59 -8.01
C ASP A 113 6.16 -19.10 -8.62
N GLY A 114 6.19 -18.10 -9.49
CA GLY A 114 5.01 -17.59 -10.19
C GLY A 114 4.23 -16.50 -9.44
N LYS A 115 4.66 -16.11 -8.22
CA LYS A 115 3.99 -15.03 -7.48
C LYS A 115 4.30 -13.66 -8.08
N ILE A 116 3.27 -12.85 -8.24
CA ILE A 116 3.39 -11.47 -8.74
C ILE A 116 4.06 -10.62 -7.67
N VAL A 117 5.08 -9.87 -8.08
CA VAL A 117 5.72 -8.89 -7.22
C VAL A 117 4.86 -7.63 -7.24
N VAL A 118 4.53 -7.09 -6.08
CA VAL A 118 3.91 -5.77 -5.93
C VAL A 118 4.91 -4.81 -5.31
N LYS A 119 4.79 -3.53 -5.68
CA LYS A 119 5.49 -2.44 -5.00
C LYS A 119 4.54 -1.81 -4.00
N VAL A 120 4.98 -1.71 -2.76
CA VAL A 120 4.28 -0.98 -1.70
C VAL A 120 5.07 0.27 -1.36
N VAL A 121 4.35 1.39 -1.21
CA VAL A 121 4.87 2.64 -0.68
C VAL A 121 3.98 3.04 0.48
N MET A 122 4.54 3.15 1.67
CA MET A 122 3.84 3.59 2.88
C MET A 122 4.40 4.93 3.35
N TYR A 123 3.53 5.80 3.82
CA TYR A 123 3.91 7.00 4.54
C TYR A 123 3.51 6.84 5.99
N ALA A 124 4.47 7.04 6.89
CA ALA A 124 4.28 6.89 8.32
C ALA A 124 4.92 8.05 9.07
N ASP A 125 4.53 8.20 10.33
CA ASP A 125 5.19 9.06 11.29
C ASP A 125 5.84 8.18 12.36
N ILE A 126 7.13 8.40 12.63
CA ILE A 126 7.82 7.84 13.79
C ILE A 126 7.79 8.87 14.91
N PHE A 127 7.22 8.50 16.05
CA PHE A 127 7.17 9.32 17.24
C PHE A 127 8.25 8.85 18.20
N CYS A 128 9.07 9.76 18.72
CA CYS A 128 10.08 9.46 19.75
C CYS A 128 9.77 10.31 20.99
N SER A 129 8.74 9.92 21.74
CA SER A 129 8.34 10.62 22.97
C SER A 129 7.43 9.76 23.84
N PRO A 130 7.39 9.92 25.18
CA PRO A 130 6.50 9.16 26.06
C PRO A 130 5.00 9.31 25.72
N ALA A 131 4.62 10.40 25.04
CA ALA A 131 3.25 10.63 24.55
C ALA A 131 2.89 9.81 23.29
N ALA A 132 3.81 8.99 22.78
CA ALA A 132 3.63 8.16 21.60
C ALA A 132 2.57 7.06 21.78
N ASP A 133 2.28 6.67 23.03
CA ASP A 133 1.25 5.67 23.37
C ASP A 133 -0.19 6.21 23.19
N GLU A 134 -0.38 7.53 23.20
CA GLU A 134 -1.69 8.17 22.98
C GLU A 134 -2.12 8.21 21.51
N ALA A 135 -1.17 8.00 20.58
CA ALA A 135 -1.48 7.88 19.17
C ALA A 135 -2.19 6.53 18.93
N LYS A 136 -3.52 6.53 18.84
CA LYS A 136 -4.30 5.31 18.59
C LYS A 136 -3.85 4.64 17.27
N ARG A 137 -4.10 3.33 17.15
CA ARG A 137 -4.03 2.62 15.86
C ARG A 137 -5.11 3.18 14.95
N PHE A 138 -4.72 3.84 13.85
CA PHE A 138 -5.66 4.56 12.99
C PHE A 138 -5.82 3.92 11.62
N PHE A 139 -4.87 3.10 11.18
CA PHE A 139 -4.93 2.56 9.82
C PHE A 139 -6.15 1.62 9.64
N PRO A 140 -6.84 1.68 8.49
CA PRO A 140 -8.06 0.90 8.24
C PRO A 140 -7.70 -0.53 7.79
N ASN A 141 -7.08 -1.31 8.68
CA ASN A 141 -6.60 -2.67 8.37
C ASN A 141 -7.73 -3.67 8.12
N ASP A 142 -8.83 -3.57 8.86
CA ASP A 142 -9.99 -4.46 8.68
C ASP A 142 -10.60 -4.24 7.28
N GLU A 143 -10.79 -2.98 6.89
CA GLU A 143 -11.32 -2.61 5.59
C GLU A 143 -10.37 -3.00 4.45
N LEU A 144 -9.06 -2.79 4.63
CA LEU A 144 -8.04 -3.23 3.70
C LEU A 144 -8.07 -4.76 3.52
N ARG A 145 -8.18 -5.51 4.61
CA ARG A 145 -8.23 -6.98 4.61
C ARG A 145 -9.42 -7.50 3.82
N GLU A 146 -10.58 -6.87 3.96
CA GLU A 146 -11.78 -7.24 3.19
C GLU A 146 -11.62 -6.99 1.69
N ILE A 147 -11.01 -5.87 1.29
CA ILE A 147 -10.69 -5.61 -0.12
C ILE A 147 -9.74 -6.69 -0.67
N LEU A 148 -8.67 -7.02 0.06
CA LEU A 148 -7.65 -7.98 -0.38
C LEU A 148 -8.13 -9.44 -0.38
N LYS A 149 -9.21 -9.77 0.34
CA LYS A 149 -9.89 -11.08 0.21
C LYS A 149 -10.62 -11.25 -1.11
N LYS A 150 -11.07 -10.15 -1.73
CA LYS A 150 -11.92 -10.14 -2.93
C LYS A 150 -11.18 -9.72 -4.20
N ALA A 151 -9.96 -9.22 -4.04
CA ALA A 151 -9.14 -8.71 -5.12
C ALA A 151 -7.75 -9.35 -5.14
N ARG A 152 -7.16 -9.45 -6.34
CA ARG A 152 -5.73 -9.77 -6.50
C ARG A 152 -5.01 -8.70 -7.28
N PHE A 153 -3.71 -8.56 -7.05
CA PHE A 153 -2.90 -7.65 -7.84
C PHE A 153 -2.39 -8.33 -9.10
N GLU A 154 -2.73 -7.77 -10.25
CA GLU A 154 -2.19 -8.21 -11.54
C GLU A 154 -1.88 -7.00 -12.45
N PRO A 155 -0.68 -6.95 -13.07
CA PRO A 155 -0.35 -5.92 -14.05
C PRO A 155 -1.22 -6.02 -15.32
N GLY A 156 -1.87 -7.17 -15.49
CA GLY A 156 -2.91 -7.48 -16.46
C GLY A 156 -3.27 -8.97 -16.37
N VAL A 157 -4.49 -9.32 -16.77
CA VAL A 157 -5.08 -10.66 -16.56
C VAL A 157 -4.32 -11.74 -17.31
N GLN A 158 -3.34 -12.38 -16.66
CA GLN A 158 -2.62 -13.48 -17.31
C GLN A 158 -3.58 -14.66 -17.45
N SER A 159 -3.88 -15.02 -18.70
CA SER A 159 -4.72 -16.18 -19.02
C SER A 159 -3.97 -17.45 -18.63
N GLN A 160 -4.07 -17.83 -17.37
CA GLN A 160 -4.02 -19.20 -16.86
C GLN A 160 -4.13 -19.17 -15.33
N GLN A 161 -5.16 -19.85 -14.82
CA GLN A 161 -5.47 -20.21 -13.42
C GLN A 161 -6.51 -19.32 -12.70
N ASN A 162 -7.65 -19.95 -12.38
CA ASN A 162 -8.78 -19.48 -11.56
C ASN A 162 -9.37 -18.09 -11.87
N ILE A 163 -10.07 -17.99 -13.00
CA ILE A 163 -11.02 -16.88 -13.26
C ILE A 163 -12.22 -16.92 -12.30
N ASP A 164 -12.50 -18.08 -11.69
CA ASP A 164 -13.77 -18.30 -10.97
C ASP A 164 -13.73 -17.91 -9.47
N GLU A 165 -12.57 -17.55 -8.91
CA GLU A 165 -12.43 -17.22 -7.47
C GLU A 165 -12.18 -15.72 -7.18
N ILE A 166 -11.83 -14.92 -8.19
CA ILE A 166 -11.43 -13.52 -8.00
C ILE A 166 -12.33 -12.62 -8.83
N SER A 167 -13.02 -11.69 -8.17
CA SER A 167 -13.97 -10.80 -8.83
C SER A 167 -13.30 -9.56 -9.45
N ILE A 168 -12.19 -9.11 -8.86
CA ILE A 168 -11.50 -7.87 -9.25
C ILE A 168 -9.98 -8.07 -9.29
N TRP A 169 -9.34 -7.61 -10.37
CA TRP A 169 -7.88 -7.53 -10.49
C TRP A 169 -7.40 -6.08 -10.34
N LEU A 170 -6.68 -5.78 -9.27
CA LEU A 170 -6.15 -4.46 -8.97
C LEU A 170 -4.81 -4.24 -9.67
N THR A 171 -4.70 -3.11 -10.35
CA THR A 171 -3.42 -2.57 -10.82
C THR A 171 -2.80 -1.64 -9.78
N SER A 172 -3.65 -0.92 -9.03
CA SER A 172 -3.24 -0.14 -7.88
C SER A 172 -4.34 -0.03 -6.83
N LEU A 173 -3.91 0.09 -5.59
CA LEU A 173 -4.74 0.40 -4.42
C LEU A 173 -4.05 1.50 -3.64
N ARG A 174 -4.77 2.56 -3.26
CA ARG A 174 -4.26 3.59 -2.36
C ARG A 174 -5.20 3.77 -1.18
N VAL A 175 -4.61 3.94 -0.01
CA VAL A 175 -5.32 4.22 1.24
C VAL A 175 -4.83 5.57 1.73
N ILE A 176 -5.74 6.54 1.85
CA ILE A 176 -5.41 7.92 2.15
C ILE A 176 -6.21 8.35 3.38
N SER A 177 -5.52 8.86 4.39
CA SER A 177 -6.15 9.58 5.49
C SER A 177 -6.61 10.96 5.03
N GLU A 178 -7.91 11.23 5.16
CA GLU A 178 -8.52 12.53 4.93
C GLU A 178 -8.77 13.26 6.27
N LYS A 179 -9.26 14.50 6.19
CA LYS A 179 -9.65 15.26 7.39
C LYS A 179 -10.80 14.55 8.14
N ASN A 180 -10.88 14.80 9.45
CA ASN A 180 -11.96 14.31 10.33
C ASN A 180 -12.04 12.77 10.44
N SER A 181 -10.89 12.10 10.55
CA SER A 181 -10.81 10.63 10.69
C SER A 181 -11.46 9.86 9.53
N LYS A 182 -11.61 10.52 8.39
CA LYS A 182 -12.13 9.90 7.18
C LYS A 182 -11.00 9.21 6.43
N TRP A 183 -11.27 8.03 5.91
CA TRP A 183 -10.34 7.26 5.09
C TRP A 183 -10.91 7.07 3.70
N ALA A 184 -10.05 7.18 2.69
CA ALA A 184 -10.40 6.93 1.30
C ALA A 184 -9.57 5.79 0.73
N PHE A 185 -10.24 4.89 0.03
CA PHE A 185 -9.65 3.82 -0.75
C PHE A 185 -9.80 4.16 -2.23
N GLU A 186 -8.69 4.38 -2.92
CA GLU A 186 -8.67 4.56 -4.38
C GLU A 186 -8.24 3.24 -5.03
N LEU A 187 -9.09 2.71 -5.90
CA LEU A 187 -8.94 1.42 -6.53
C LEU A 187 -8.84 1.61 -8.03
N ALA A 188 -7.85 1.01 -8.68
CA ALA A 188 -7.81 0.99 -10.15
C ALA A 188 -7.47 -0.41 -10.62
N GLY A 189 -8.17 -0.88 -11.65
CA GLY A 189 -8.01 -2.25 -12.10
C GLY A 189 -8.96 -2.68 -13.19
N TYR A 190 -9.19 -3.99 -13.20
CA TYR A 190 -10.05 -4.68 -14.15
C TYR A 190 -11.07 -5.54 -13.41
N ALA A 191 -12.27 -5.60 -13.95
CA ALA A 191 -13.29 -6.57 -13.63
C ALA A 191 -13.74 -7.26 -14.92
N ARG A 192 -14.38 -8.42 -14.80
CA ARG A 192 -14.91 -9.13 -15.97
C ARG A 192 -15.96 -8.28 -16.70
N ASP A 193 -16.88 -7.72 -15.92
CA ASP A 193 -18.00 -6.90 -16.37
C ASP A 193 -18.49 -6.01 -15.21
N ASP A 194 -19.50 -5.17 -15.50
CA ASP A 194 -20.07 -4.23 -14.53
C ASP A 194 -20.78 -4.95 -13.38
N GLU A 195 -21.43 -6.09 -13.65
CA GLU A 195 -22.11 -6.90 -12.65
C GLU A 195 -21.11 -7.47 -11.63
N THR A 196 -20.01 -8.05 -12.11
CA THR A 196 -18.94 -8.59 -11.27
C THR A 196 -18.31 -7.50 -10.39
N LEU A 197 -18.06 -6.30 -10.96
CA LEU A 197 -17.53 -5.17 -10.20
C LEU A 197 -18.48 -4.76 -9.09
N ARG A 198 -19.78 -4.59 -9.40
CA ARG A 198 -20.81 -4.21 -8.42
C ARG A 198 -20.96 -5.23 -7.31
N THR A 199 -21.11 -6.51 -7.66
CA THR A 199 -21.26 -7.59 -6.67
C THR A 199 -20.08 -7.61 -5.70
N ALA A 200 -18.85 -7.52 -6.21
CA ALA A 200 -17.68 -7.49 -5.35
C ALA A 200 -17.65 -6.28 -4.41
N THR A 201 -18.04 -5.09 -4.89
CA THR A 201 -18.07 -3.89 -4.05
C THR A 201 -19.22 -3.87 -3.06
N ASP A 202 -20.37 -4.47 -3.40
CA ASP A 202 -21.49 -4.64 -2.47
C ASP A 202 -21.11 -5.59 -1.33
N GLU A 203 -20.40 -6.69 -1.65
CA GLU A 203 -19.88 -7.61 -0.65
C GLU A 203 -18.84 -6.95 0.27
N ILE A 204 -17.88 -6.19 -0.29
CA ILE A 204 -16.91 -5.43 0.50
C ILE A 204 -17.62 -4.42 1.40
N SER A 205 -18.60 -3.69 0.86
CA SER A 205 -19.36 -2.70 1.64
C SER A 205 -20.09 -3.35 2.82
N ALA A 206 -20.71 -4.51 2.58
CA ALA A 206 -21.43 -5.26 3.60
C ALA A 206 -20.52 -5.81 4.71
N SER A 207 -19.26 -6.16 4.41
CA SER A 207 -18.34 -6.76 5.38
C SER A 207 -17.43 -5.75 6.11
N SER A 208 -17.15 -4.60 5.51
CA SER A 208 -16.15 -3.64 6.02
C SER A 208 -16.74 -2.31 6.51
N GLY A 209 -18.01 -2.02 6.21
CA GLY A 209 -18.59 -0.71 6.48
C GLY A 209 -18.06 0.41 5.56
N LEU A 210 -17.22 0.08 4.58
CA LEU A 210 -16.90 0.98 3.47
C LEU A 210 -18.20 1.34 2.74
N SER A 211 -18.48 2.64 2.63
CA SER A 211 -19.61 3.16 1.88
C SER A 211 -19.14 3.91 0.64
N ASP A 212 -20.10 4.23 -0.23
CA ASP A 212 -19.90 5.19 -1.31
C ASP A 212 -18.85 4.78 -2.35
N PHE A 213 -18.87 3.51 -2.77
CA PHE A 213 -18.14 3.12 -3.98
C PHE A 213 -18.64 3.94 -5.18
N VAL A 214 -17.78 4.80 -5.68
CA VAL A 214 -18.00 5.58 -6.90
C VAL A 214 -16.97 5.14 -7.93
N PHE A 215 -17.42 4.95 -9.17
CA PHE A 215 -16.56 4.64 -10.32
C PHE A 215 -16.63 5.78 -11.34
N PRO A 216 -15.84 6.85 -11.17
CA PRO A 216 -15.86 8.00 -12.08
C PRO A 216 -15.55 7.64 -13.52
N THR A 217 -14.75 6.58 -13.72
CA THR A 217 -14.32 6.10 -15.03
C THR A 217 -14.49 4.59 -15.10
N THR A 218 -15.31 4.15 -16.05
CA THR A 218 -15.33 2.76 -16.51
C THR A 218 -15.22 2.75 -18.03
N SER A 219 -14.49 1.78 -18.56
CA SER A 219 -14.34 1.63 -20.01
C SER A 219 -14.13 0.17 -20.38
N GLN A 220 -14.73 -0.24 -21.49
CA GLN A 220 -14.49 -1.56 -22.06
C GLN A 220 -13.08 -1.59 -22.65
N THR A 221 -12.31 -2.60 -22.27
CA THR A 221 -10.98 -2.86 -22.81
C THR A 221 -10.87 -4.34 -23.19
N THR A 222 -9.78 -4.68 -23.88
CA THR A 222 -9.45 -6.09 -24.14
C THR A 222 -8.08 -6.40 -23.58
N TYR A 223 -7.97 -7.52 -22.88
CA TYR A 223 -6.71 -8.05 -22.39
C TYR A 223 -6.63 -9.52 -22.78
N ALA A 224 -5.48 -9.96 -23.32
CA ALA A 224 -5.33 -11.31 -23.86
C ALA A 224 -6.46 -11.75 -24.82
N LYS A 225 -7.05 -10.80 -25.58
CA LYS A 225 -8.20 -10.97 -26.49
C LYS A 225 -9.55 -11.27 -25.80
N LEU A 226 -9.64 -11.13 -24.48
CA LEU A 226 -10.89 -11.21 -23.73
C LEU A 226 -11.36 -9.81 -23.36
N PRO A 227 -12.69 -9.53 -23.40
CA PRO A 227 -13.24 -8.26 -22.96
C PRO A 227 -13.17 -8.15 -21.43
N PHE A 228 -12.80 -6.97 -20.94
CA PHE A 228 -12.79 -6.62 -19.53
C PHE A 228 -13.31 -5.20 -19.33
N LEU A 229 -13.87 -4.94 -18.16
CA LEU A 229 -14.17 -3.61 -17.69
C LEU A 229 -12.95 -3.04 -16.96
N LYS A 230 -12.29 -2.04 -17.53
CA LYS A 230 -11.33 -1.23 -16.80
C LYS A 230 -12.11 -0.23 -15.93
N PHE A 231 -11.70 -0.05 -14.68
CA PHE A 231 -12.29 0.91 -13.77
C PHE A 231 -11.24 1.71 -12.99
N ASP A 232 -11.60 2.93 -12.62
CA ASP A 232 -11.03 3.65 -11.48
C ASP A 232 -12.17 3.95 -10.50
N GLY A 233 -11.96 3.65 -9.24
CA GLY A 233 -12.95 3.70 -8.19
C GLY A 233 -12.44 4.39 -6.93
N ARG A 234 -13.37 4.92 -6.14
CA ARG A 234 -13.12 5.47 -4.81
C ARG A 234 -14.18 4.96 -3.86
N ALA A 235 -13.78 4.51 -2.68
CA ALA A 235 -14.67 4.27 -1.55
C ALA A 235 -14.18 5.09 -0.36
N SER A 236 -15.05 5.41 0.59
CA SER A 236 -14.62 6.10 1.81
C SER A 236 -15.50 5.78 3.00
N PHE A 237 -14.95 5.99 4.20
CA PHE A 237 -15.69 5.83 5.44
C PHE A 237 -15.07 6.69 6.55
N ILE A 238 -15.80 6.86 7.65
CA ILE A 238 -15.35 7.63 8.82
C ILE A 238 -15.13 6.67 9.98
N LYS A 239 -13.97 6.77 10.64
CA LYS A 239 -13.59 5.95 11.81
C LYS A 239 -13.63 6.73 13.11
#